data_AF-A0A2X4UST0-F1
#
_entry.id   AF-A0A2X4UST0-F1
#
_cell.length_a   1.000
_cell.length_b   1.000
_cell.length_c   1.000
_cell.angle_alpha   90.00
_cell.angle_beta   90.00
_cell.angle_gamma   90.00
#
_symmetry.space_group_name_H-M   'P 1'
#
loop_
_entity.id
_entity.type
_entity.pdbx_description
1 polymer ?
#
loop_
_entity_poly.entity_id
_entity_poly.type
_entity_poly.pdbx_seq_one_letter_code
_entity_poly.pdbx_strand_id
1 'polypeptide(L)'
;MLNQPQSGNEMPRFAGIPTMMRLPVADDAQGLAAAFVGIPLDIGTSNRSGTRYGPRQIRQESVMLRPYNMGTGAAPFERLQVADLGDIAINPYSLEDSVRRIELAYNGILSHGCVPLTLGGDHTLTLPILRAVARRYGPVGLIHVDAHSDTNEEMFGEKLAHGTTFRRAYEEGLLAPQRVVQIGLRGSGYAADDFDWSRRQGFRVVPAEACWYRSLAPLMAEVREQMGDAPVYLSFDIDGLDPAFAPGTGTPEVGGLSVWQGAGDRQRVQRG
;
A
#
# COMPACT_ATOMS: atom_id res chain seq x y z
N MET A 1 4.99 -24.25 -15.64
CA MET A 1 4.96 -24.52 -14.18
C MET A 1 4.79 -23.19 -13.46
N LEU A 2 4.06 -23.15 -12.35
CA LEU A 2 3.95 -21.93 -11.55
C LEU A 2 5.26 -21.67 -10.81
N ASN A 3 5.64 -20.40 -10.69
CA ASN A 3 6.84 -19.99 -9.96
C ASN A 3 6.71 -20.37 -8.48
N GLN A 4 7.83 -20.79 -7.89
CA GLN A 4 7.95 -21.13 -6.47
C GLN A 4 9.09 -20.34 -5.83
N PRO A 5 8.95 -19.93 -4.56
CA PRO A 5 10.07 -19.48 -3.75
C PRO A 5 11.19 -20.52 -3.70
N GLN A 6 12.45 -20.10 -3.82
CA GLN A 6 13.58 -21.01 -3.68
C GLN A 6 13.58 -21.70 -2.30
N SER A 7 13.77 -23.02 -2.29
CA SER A 7 13.75 -23.81 -1.06
C SER A 7 14.95 -23.51 -0.16
N GLY A 8 14.75 -23.61 1.16
CA GLY A 8 15.84 -23.53 2.14
C GLY A 8 16.79 -24.73 2.13
N ASN A 9 16.33 -25.88 1.61
CA ASN A 9 17.13 -27.10 1.49
C ASN A 9 18.03 -27.09 0.24
N GLU A 10 17.67 -26.31 -0.78
CA GLU A 10 18.46 -26.14 -2.01
C GLU A 10 19.52 -25.04 -1.85
N MET A 11 19.15 -23.95 -1.17
CA MET A 11 20.03 -22.82 -0.89
C MET A 11 19.65 -22.23 0.48
N PRO A 12 20.60 -22.05 1.41
CA PRO A 12 20.31 -21.45 2.70
C PRO A 12 19.67 -20.07 2.55
N ARG A 13 18.66 -19.77 3.38
CA ARG A 13 17.81 -18.56 3.25
C ARG A 13 18.58 -17.24 3.41
N PHE A 14 19.74 -17.26 4.07
CA PHE A 14 20.61 -16.09 4.21
C PHE A 14 21.46 -15.81 2.94
N ALA A 15 21.36 -16.64 1.91
CA ALA A 15 22.13 -16.54 0.66
C ALA A 15 21.22 -16.53 -0.57
N GLY A 16 21.82 -16.31 -1.74
CA GLY A 16 21.12 -16.12 -3.01
C GLY A 16 20.81 -14.65 -3.32
N ILE A 17 20.26 -14.39 -4.50
CA ILE A 17 19.85 -13.05 -4.91
C ILE A 17 18.57 -12.66 -4.14
N PRO A 18 18.53 -11.52 -3.44
CA PRO A 18 17.41 -11.15 -2.58
C PRO A 18 16.25 -10.54 -3.37
N THR A 19 15.50 -11.37 -4.08
CA THR A 19 14.20 -11.01 -4.68
C THR A 19 13.08 -11.17 -3.67
N MET A 20 11.92 -10.58 -3.94
CA MET A 20 10.77 -10.66 -3.06
C MET A 20 10.34 -12.11 -2.86
N MET A 21 10.35 -12.56 -1.61
CA MET A 21 10.07 -13.94 -1.21
C MET A 21 10.94 -15.00 -1.90
N ARG A 22 12.12 -14.64 -2.42
CA ARG A 22 13.00 -15.52 -3.20
C ARG A 22 12.32 -16.09 -4.47
N LEU A 23 11.40 -15.32 -5.06
CA LEU A 23 10.77 -15.65 -6.34
C LEU A 23 11.69 -15.34 -7.54
N PRO A 24 11.46 -15.94 -8.71
CA PRO A 24 12.12 -15.52 -9.94
C PRO A 24 11.85 -14.04 -10.28
N VAL A 25 12.82 -13.40 -10.92
CA VAL A 25 12.65 -12.08 -11.55
C VAL A 25 12.01 -12.28 -12.93
N ALA A 26 11.05 -11.43 -13.28
CA ALA A 26 10.49 -11.36 -14.63
C ALA A 26 10.74 -9.96 -15.22
N ASP A 27 10.96 -9.91 -16.54
CA ASP A 27 11.23 -8.65 -17.26
C ASP A 27 9.96 -7.82 -17.46
N ASP A 28 8.79 -8.46 -17.54
CA ASP A 28 7.49 -7.82 -17.68
C ASP A 28 6.38 -8.61 -16.97
N ALA A 29 5.15 -8.07 -17.03
CA ALA A 29 3.98 -8.64 -16.38
C ALA A 29 3.23 -9.68 -17.23
N GLN A 30 3.72 -10.04 -18.42
CA GLN A 30 3.02 -10.93 -19.33
C GLN A 30 2.87 -12.33 -18.72
N GLY A 31 1.62 -12.81 -18.64
CA GLY A 31 1.31 -14.13 -18.10
C GLY A 31 1.39 -14.24 -16.57
N LEU A 32 1.66 -13.15 -15.85
CA LEU A 32 1.61 -13.10 -14.39
C LEU A 32 0.18 -12.77 -13.94
N ALA A 33 -0.30 -13.50 -12.93
CA ALA A 33 -1.58 -13.18 -12.27
C ALA A 33 -1.40 -12.03 -11.26
N ALA A 34 -0.25 -12.02 -10.58
CA ALA A 34 0.16 -10.94 -9.69
C ALA A 34 1.68 -10.78 -9.73
N ALA A 35 2.18 -9.61 -9.37
CA ALA A 35 3.61 -9.38 -9.32
C ALA A 35 4.02 -8.38 -8.25
N PHE A 36 5.19 -8.60 -7.64
CA PHE A 36 5.79 -7.65 -6.72
C PHE A 36 6.55 -6.57 -7.49
N VAL A 37 6.38 -5.31 -7.10
CA VAL A 37 6.98 -4.16 -7.79
C VAL A 37 7.45 -3.13 -6.77
N GLY A 38 8.72 -2.75 -6.81
CA GLY A 38 9.27 -1.73 -5.91
C GLY A 38 9.26 -0.32 -6.50
N ILE A 39 9.05 0.69 -5.67
CA ILE A 39 9.13 2.12 -6.05
C ILE A 39 9.98 2.86 -5.02
N PRO A 40 11.30 3.01 -5.25
CA PRO A 40 12.22 3.64 -4.30
C PRO A 40 12.18 5.18 -4.37
N LEU A 41 11.04 5.80 -4.06
CA LEU A 41 10.81 7.25 -4.09
C LEU A 41 10.68 7.84 -2.67
N ASP A 42 11.42 8.89 -2.32
CA ASP A 42 11.20 9.60 -1.05
C ASP A 42 11.33 11.14 -1.15
N ILE A 43 11.43 11.68 -2.36
CA ILE A 43 11.54 13.14 -2.57
C ILE A 43 10.18 13.86 -2.50
N GLY A 44 9.10 13.15 -2.14
CA GLY A 44 7.81 13.72 -1.75
C GLY A 44 7.62 13.78 -0.22
N THR A 45 8.58 13.29 0.57
CA THR A 45 8.56 13.36 2.04
C THR A 45 8.78 14.78 2.55
N SER A 46 8.10 15.15 3.64
CA SER A 46 8.20 16.48 4.23
C SER A 46 9.18 16.59 5.42
N ASN A 47 9.53 15.47 6.06
CA ASN A 47 10.31 15.45 7.30
C ASN A 47 11.51 14.50 7.23
N ARG A 48 11.36 13.25 7.70
CA ARG A 48 12.45 12.25 7.67
C ARG A 48 12.41 11.48 6.36
N SER A 49 13.45 11.63 5.55
CA SER A 49 13.67 10.85 4.33
C SER A 49 14.29 9.47 4.63
N GLY A 50 14.48 8.65 3.59
CA GLY A 50 15.12 7.33 3.69
C GLY A 50 14.28 6.17 3.16
N THR A 51 12.96 6.37 2.94
CA THR A 51 12.06 5.32 2.44
C THR A 51 12.40 4.87 1.00
N ARG A 52 13.28 5.59 0.27
CA ARG A 52 13.87 5.11 -0.98
C ARG A 52 14.60 3.76 -0.86
N TYR A 53 15.03 3.38 0.35
CA TYR A 53 15.66 2.09 0.64
C TYR A 53 14.66 0.99 1.06
N GLY A 54 13.40 1.35 1.28
CA GLY A 54 12.32 0.46 1.73
C GLY A 54 12.17 -0.80 0.86
N PRO A 55 12.01 -0.70 -0.47
CA PRO A 55 11.82 -1.87 -1.32
C PRO A 55 12.96 -2.88 -1.23
N ARG A 56 14.21 -2.39 -1.10
CA ARG A 56 15.40 -3.24 -0.95
C ARG A 56 15.39 -3.96 0.39
N GLN A 57 15.13 -3.25 1.48
CA GLN A 57 15.13 -3.86 2.82
C GLN A 57 13.99 -4.87 2.97
N ILE A 58 12.80 -4.59 2.43
CA ILE A 58 11.69 -5.55 2.49
C ILE A 58 12.05 -6.84 1.76
N ARG A 59 12.65 -6.76 0.56
CA ARG A 59 13.12 -7.97 -0.15
C ARG A 59 14.14 -8.75 0.67
N GLN A 60 15.11 -8.07 1.27
CA GLN A 60 16.14 -8.68 2.10
C GLN A 60 15.54 -9.46 3.29
N GLU A 61 14.57 -8.88 3.99
CA GLU A 61 13.94 -9.54 5.16
C GLU A 61 12.89 -10.59 4.76
N SER A 62 12.40 -10.55 3.51
CA SER A 62 11.36 -11.48 3.02
C SER A 62 11.80 -12.95 2.96
N VAL A 63 13.11 -13.24 3.07
CA VAL A 63 13.69 -14.59 2.98
C VAL A 63 13.19 -15.56 4.06
N MET A 64 12.60 -15.03 5.13
CA MET A 64 12.01 -15.80 6.23
C MET A 64 10.61 -16.35 5.92
N LEU A 65 9.95 -15.82 4.88
CA LEU A 65 8.60 -16.22 4.50
C LEU A 65 8.56 -17.64 3.91
N ARG A 66 7.42 -18.32 4.09
CA ARG A 66 7.16 -19.69 3.63
C ARG A 66 5.93 -19.70 2.71
N PRO A 67 5.82 -20.65 1.77
CA PRO A 67 4.80 -20.63 0.73
C PRO A 67 3.38 -20.94 1.22
N TYR A 68 3.21 -21.50 2.43
CA TYR A 68 1.92 -21.91 2.97
C TYR A 68 1.55 -21.13 4.23
N ASN A 69 0.33 -20.60 4.27
CA ASN A 69 -0.20 -19.89 5.43
C ASN A 69 -0.93 -20.85 6.38
N MET A 70 -0.35 -21.10 7.56
CA MET A 70 -0.91 -22.06 8.53
C MET A 70 -2.26 -21.63 9.15
N GLY A 71 -2.57 -20.33 9.19
CA GLY A 71 -3.81 -19.84 9.81
C GLY A 71 -5.03 -19.93 8.90
N THR A 72 -4.83 -19.75 7.58
CA THR A 72 -5.91 -19.72 6.57
C THR A 72 -5.91 -20.94 5.65
N GLY A 73 -4.80 -21.68 5.59
CA GLY A 73 -4.61 -22.77 4.64
C GLY A 73 -4.29 -22.33 3.21
N ALA A 74 -4.06 -21.04 2.97
CA ALA A 74 -3.77 -20.53 1.64
C ALA A 74 -2.34 -20.85 1.18
N ALA A 75 -2.22 -21.28 -0.09
CA ALA A 75 -0.96 -21.57 -0.78
C ALA A 75 -0.91 -20.82 -2.12
N PRO A 76 -0.59 -19.50 -2.13
CA PRO A 76 -0.77 -18.66 -3.31
C PRO A 76 0.05 -19.13 -4.53
N PHE A 77 1.28 -19.59 -4.31
CA PHE A 77 2.18 -20.01 -5.39
C PHE A 77 1.78 -21.35 -6.03
N GLU A 78 0.88 -22.12 -5.42
CA GLU A 78 0.32 -23.33 -6.03
C GLU A 78 -0.85 -23.03 -6.98
N ARG A 79 -1.36 -21.78 -6.98
CA ARG A 79 -2.56 -21.38 -7.71
C ARG A 79 -2.34 -20.23 -8.68
N LEU A 80 -1.37 -19.36 -8.41
CA LEU A 80 -1.14 -18.13 -9.17
C LEU A 80 0.29 -18.10 -9.71
N GLN A 81 0.44 -17.56 -10.93
CA GLN A 81 1.75 -17.24 -11.48
C GLN A 81 2.20 -15.89 -10.92
N VAL A 82 3.27 -15.88 -10.13
CA VAL A 82 3.77 -14.70 -9.42
C VAL A 82 5.28 -14.55 -9.60
N ALA A 83 5.74 -13.34 -9.84
CA ALA A 83 7.17 -13.01 -9.95
C ALA A 83 7.48 -11.65 -9.29
N ASP A 84 8.76 -11.35 -9.17
CA ASP A 84 9.26 -10.01 -8.82
C ASP A 84 9.63 -9.26 -10.11
N LEU A 85 9.07 -8.06 -10.33
CA LEU A 85 9.40 -7.22 -11.49
C LEU A 85 10.57 -6.25 -11.21
N GLY A 86 11.21 -6.37 -10.05
CA GLY A 86 12.23 -5.43 -9.62
C GLY A 86 11.65 -4.07 -9.28
N ASP A 87 12.39 -3.01 -9.57
CA ASP A 87 12.04 -1.65 -9.21
C ASP A 87 11.72 -0.81 -10.45
N ILE A 88 10.74 0.09 -10.32
CA ILE A 88 10.51 1.13 -11.32
C ILE A 88 11.65 2.14 -11.26
N ALA A 89 12.28 2.41 -12.41
CA ALA A 89 13.29 3.46 -12.54
C ALA A 89 12.67 4.85 -12.41
N ILE A 90 12.67 5.40 -11.19
CA ILE A 90 12.22 6.75 -10.86
C ILE A 90 13.29 7.81 -11.17
N ASN A 91 12.94 9.08 -11.09
CA ASN A 91 13.85 10.22 -11.19
C ASN A 91 14.01 10.90 -9.83
N PRO A 92 15.13 10.70 -9.11
CA PRO A 92 15.31 11.23 -7.76
C PRO A 92 15.54 12.75 -7.74
N TYR A 93 15.52 13.43 -8.89
CA TYR A 93 15.72 14.87 -9.02
C TYR A 93 14.47 15.60 -9.53
N SER A 94 13.41 14.87 -9.89
CA SER A 94 12.15 15.45 -10.34
C SER A 94 11.00 14.57 -9.88
N LEU A 95 10.22 15.10 -8.94
CA LEU A 95 9.03 14.42 -8.43
C LEU A 95 7.99 14.24 -9.54
N GLU A 96 7.77 15.27 -10.36
CA GLU A 96 6.83 15.21 -11.49
C GLU A 96 7.22 14.13 -12.52
N ASP A 97 8.50 14.04 -12.90
CA ASP A 97 8.96 13.01 -13.82
C ASP A 97 8.84 11.61 -13.20
N SER A 98 9.10 11.47 -11.89
CA SER A 98 8.87 10.22 -11.16
C SER A 98 7.39 9.81 -11.18
N VAL A 99 6.48 10.73 -10.90
CA VAL A 99 5.03 10.50 -10.97
C VAL A 99 4.63 10.00 -12.36
N ARG A 100 5.10 10.66 -13.43
CA ARG A 100 4.84 10.25 -14.81
C ARG A 100 5.38 8.85 -15.14
N ARG A 101 6.58 8.52 -14.67
CA ARG A 101 7.22 7.20 -14.90
C ARG A 101 6.48 6.07 -14.18
N ILE A 102 6.08 6.31 -12.93
CA ILE A 102 5.29 5.35 -12.15
C ILE A 102 3.98 5.08 -12.88
N GLU A 103 3.29 6.13 -13.29
CA GLU A 103 2.02 6.02 -13.99
C GLU A 103 2.13 5.22 -15.30
N LEU A 104 3.17 5.47 -16.10
CA LEU A 104 3.45 4.73 -17.33
C LEU A 104 3.74 3.25 -17.06
N ALA A 105 4.56 2.95 -16.05
CA ALA A 105 4.89 1.57 -15.69
C ALA A 105 3.65 0.79 -15.23
N TYR A 106 2.79 1.41 -14.40
CA TYR A 106 1.55 0.76 -13.95
C TYR A 106 0.53 0.57 -15.07
N ASN A 107 0.46 1.48 -16.05
CA ASN A 107 -0.34 1.23 -17.26
C ASN A 107 0.13 -0.04 -17.98
N GLY A 108 1.45 -0.22 -18.12
CA GLY A 108 2.04 -1.42 -18.71
C GLY A 108 1.66 -2.70 -17.94
N ILE A 109 1.90 -2.72 -16.62
CA ILE A 109 1.59 -3.86 -15.76
C ILE A 109 0.11 -4.24 -15.83
N LEU A 110 -0.77 -3.26 -15.64
CA LEU A 110 -2.22 -3.46 -15.62
C LEU A 110 -2.78 -3.86 -17.00
N SER A 111 -2.11 -3.49 -18.11
CA SER A 111 -2.53 -3.89 -19.46
C SER A 111 -2.51 -5.41 -19.66
N HIS A 112 -1.63 -6.12 -18.96
CA HIS A 112 -1.54 -7.59 -18.96
C HIS A 112 -2.55 -8.26 -18.04
N GLY A 113 -3.38 -7.51 -17.31
CA GLY A 113 -4.30 -8.05 -16.31
C GLY A 113 -3.60 -8.55 -15.04
N CYS A 114 -2.33 -8.22 -14.85
CA CYS A 114 -1.55 -8.54 -13.66
C CYS A 114 -1.94 -7.62 -12.50
N VAL A 115 -2.08 -8.18 -11.29
CA VAL A 115 -2.32 -7.43 -10.05
C VAL A 115 -0.98 -7.01 -9.42
N PRO A 116 -0.65 -5.70 -9.37
CA PRO A 116 0.58 -5.24 -8.73
C PRO A 116 0.50 -5.28 -7.21
N LEU A 117 1.56 -5.78 -6.56
CA LEU A 117 1.80 -5.77 -5.12
C LEU A 117 3.01 -4.87 -4.84
N THR A 118 2.72 -3.63 -4.47
CA THR A 118 3.73 -2.57 -4.43
C THR A 118 4.54 -2.58 -3.13
N LEU A 119 5.86 -2.48 -3.27
CA LEU A 119 6.77 -2.15 -2.16
C LEU A 119 7.14 -0.69 -2.28
N GLY A 120 6.72 0.10 -1.30
CA GLY A 120 6.71 1.54 -1.41
C GLY A 120 8.03 2.24 -1.08
N GLY A 121 8.04 3.50 -1.48
CA GLY A 121 8.75 4.61 -0.88
C GLY A 121 7.72 5.45 -0.09
N ASP A 122 7.67 6.76 -0.30
CA ASP A 122 6.67 7.64 0.34
C ASP A 122 5.30 7.59 -0.34
N HIS A 123 4.26 8.03 0.38
CA HIS A 123 2.86 7.87 -0.05
C HIS A 123 2.50 8.61 -1.35
N THR A 124 3.33 9.54 -1.84
CA THR A 124 3.12 10.24 -3.12
C THR A 124 3.00 9.27 -4.29
N LEU A 125 3.66 8.11 -4.21
CA LEU A 125 3.63 7.09 -5.26
C LEU A 125 2.23 6.54 -5.54
N THR A 126 1.29 6.65 -4.60
CA THR A 126 -0.05 6.06 -4.74
C THR A 126 -0.92 6.84 -5.73
N LEU A 127 -0.71 8.15 -5.88
CA LEU A 127 -1.45 8.97 -6.83
C LEU A 127 -1.29 8.48 -8.29
N PRO A 128 -0.08 8.36 -8.86
CA PRO A 128 0.11 7.85 -10.22
C PRO A 128 -0.37 6.39 -10.40
N ILE A 129 -0.33 5.57 -9.34
CA ILE A 129 -0.89 4.21 -9.37
C ILE A 129 -2.40 4.28 -9.52
N LEU A 130 -3.08 5.10 -8.71
CA LEU A 130 -4.53 5.27 -8.78
C LEU A 130 -4.98 5.83 -10.13
N ARG A 131 -4.20 6.71 -10.78
CA ARG A 131 -4.48 7.16 -12.15
C ARG A 131 -4.51 5.98 -13.14
N ALA A 132 -3.53 5.08 -13.05
CA ALA A 132 -3.48 3.89 -13.90
C ALA A 132 -4.58 2.87 -13.57
N VAL A 133 -4.88 2.64 -12.28
CA VAL A 133 -5.96 1.77 -11.81
C VAL A 133 -7.32 2.29 -12.30
N ALA A 134 -7.60 3.58 -12.09
CA ALA A 134 -8.88 4.18 -12.45
C ALA A 134 -9.11 4.22 -13.97
N ARG A 135 -8.04 4.37 -14.78
CA ARG A 135 -8.15 4.21 -16.23
C ARG A 135 -8.64 2.84 -16.67
N ARG A 136 -8.27 1.78 -15.94
CA ARG A 136 -8.66 0.41 -16.28
C ARG A 136 -10.00 0.02 -15.68
N TYR A 137 -10.29 0.46 -14.45
CA TYR A 137 -11.40 -0.05 -13.65
C TYR A 137 -12.49 0.99 -13.34
N GLY A 138 -12.31 2.24 -13.78
CA GLY A 138 -13.10 3.37 -13.29
C GLY A 138 -12.73 3.75 -11.85
N PRO A 139 -13.44 4.72 -11.25
CA PRO A 139 -13.20 5.13 -9.86
C PRO A 139 -13.34 3.94 -8.89
N VAL A 140 -12.34 3.74 -8.03
CA VAL A 140 -12.27 2.56 -7.15
C VAL A 140 -12.64 2.89 -5.71
N GLY A 141 -13.07 1.87 -4.94
CA GLY A 141 -13.10 1.98 -3.50
C GLY A 141 -11.68 2.01 -2.92
N LEU A 142 -11.51 2.57 -1.72
CA LEU A 142 -10.23 2.67 -1.04
C LEU A 142 -10.36 2.22 0.42
N ILE A 143 -9.54 1.25 0.81
CA ILE A 143 -9.24 0.97 2.20
C ILE A 143 -7.87 1.57 2.46
N HIS A 144 -7.81 2.58 3.34
CA HIS A 144 -6.61 3.31 3.70
C HIS A 144 -6.30 3.09 5.18
N VAL A 145 -5.19 2.42 5.49
CA VAL A 145 -4.72 2.24 6.87
C VAL A 145 -3.48 3.12 7.06
N ASP A 146 -3.58 4.10 7.95
CA ASP A 146 -2.61 5.19 8.06
C ASP A 146 -2.81 5.96 9.39
N ALA A 147 -1.77 6.61 9.90
CA ALA A 147 -1.89 7.59 10.99
C ALA A 147 -2.45 8.95 10.50
N HIS A 148 -2.26 9.28 9.23
CA HIS A 148 -2.60 10.56 8.60
C HIS A 148 -3.63 10.38 7.49
N SER A 149 -4.38 11.44 7.19
CA SER A 149 -5.42 11.37 6.17
C SER A 149 -4.88 11.51 4.76
N ASP A 150 -3.71 12.11 4.58
CA ASP A 150 -3.09 12.40 3.29
C ASP A 150 -4.02 13.15 2.31
N THR A 151 -4.78 14.08 2.87
CA THR A 151 -5.77 14.90 2.16
C THR A 151 -5.51 16.41 2.25
N ASN A 152 -4.28 16.82 2.54
CA ASN A 152 -3.94 18.23 2.55
C ASN A 152 -4.11 18.83 1.15
N GLU A 153 -4.46 20.12 1.11
CA GLU A 153 -4.57 20.85 -0.15
C GLU A 153 -3.18 21.07 -0.76
N GLU A 154 -2.26 21.63 0.02
CA GLU A 154 -0.90 21.93 -0.42
C GLU A 154 0.08 21.72 0.73
N MET A 155 1.35 21.50 0.39
CA MET A 155 2.47 21.52 1.33
C MET A 155 3.50 22.50 0.82
N PHE A 156 3.71 23.61 1.54
CA PHE A 156 4.61 24.70 1.12
C PHE A 156 4.26 25.30 -0.26
N GLY A 157 2.97 25.33 -0.62
CA GLY A 157 2.47 25.78 -1.92
C GLY A 157 2.47 24.72 -3.02
N GLU A 158 2.99 23.52 -2.73
CA GLU A 158 3.06 22.42 -3.70
C GLU A 158 1.87 21.46 -3.56
N LYS A 159 1.27 21.10 -4.71
CA LYS A 159 0.14 20.17 -4.77
C LYS A 159 0.54 18.70 -4.77
N LEU A 160 1.80 18.39 -5.07
CA LEU A 160 2.36 17.04 -5.11
C LEU A 160 3.30 16.83 -3.94
N ALA A 161 2.80 16.18 -2.89
CA ALA A 161 3.58 15.76 -1.73
C ALA A 161 2.89 14.53 -1.11
N HIS A 162 3.58 13.82 -0.21
CA HIS A 162 3.07 12.57 0.36
C HIS A 162 1.69 12.75 1.02
N GLY A 163 1.50 13.82 1.80
CA GLY A 163 0.22 14.11 2.47
C GLY A 163 -0.85 14.83 1.63
N THR A 164 -0.70 14.96 0.31
CA THR A 164 -1.75 15.51 -0.58
C THR A 164 -2.38 14.44 -1.49
N THR A 165 -1.88 13.21 -1.42
CA THR A 165 -2.17 12.09 -2.34
C THR A 165 -3.67 11.85 -2.56
N PHE A 166 -4.45 11.63 -1.50
CA PHE A 166 -5.86 11.27 -1.64
C PHE A 166 -6.76 12.47 -1.90
N ARG A 167 -6.29 13.69 -1.59
CA ARG A 167 -6.95 14.91 -2.03
C ARG A 167 -6.91 15.04 -3.55
N ARG A 168 -5.72 14.84 -4.15
CA ARG A 168 -5.55 14.81 -5.62
C ARG A 168 -6.36 13.68 -6.24
N ALA A 169 -6.31 12.48 -5.68
CA ALA A 169 -7.06 11.35 -6.20
C ALA A 169 -8.59 11.56 -6.18
N TYR A 170 -9.11 12.24 -5.16
CA TYR A 170 -10.51 12.65 -5.12
C TYR A 170 -10.86 13.69 -6.19
N GLU A 171 -10.07 14.77 -6.29
CA GLU A 171 -10.31 15.84 -7.26
C GLU A 171 -10.20 15.36 -8.72
N GLU A 172 -9.34 14.38 -8.98
CA GLU A 172 -9.20 13.74 -10.30
C GLU A 172 -10.27 12.67 -10.57
N GLY A 173 -11.19 12.42 -9.64
CA GLY A 173 -12.27 11.44 -9.81
C GLY A 173 -11.78 9.98 -9.82
N LEU A 174 -10.64 9.68 -9.19
CA LEU A 174 -10.04 8.33 -9.17
C LEU A 174 -10.67 7.43 -8.10
N LEU A 175 -11.35 8.03 -7.12
CA LEU A 175 -11.96 7.35 -5.98
C LEU A 175 -13.48 7.45 -6.03
N ALA A 176 -14.16 6.38 -5.62
CA ALA A 176 -15.60 6.39 -5.35
C ALA A 176 -15.81 6.82 -3.89
N PRO A 177 -16.23 8.08 -3.59
CA PRO A 177 -16.06 8.66 -2.25
C PRO A 177 -16.78 7.90 -1.13
N GLN A 178 -17.99 7.40 -1.40
CA GLN A 178 -18.76 6.61 -0.42
C GLN A 178 -18.16 5.22 -0.15
N ARG A 179 -17.18 4.81 -0.95
CA ARG A 179 -16.42 3.56 -0.82
C ARG A 179 -14.98 3.83 -0.38
N VAL A 180 -14.74 4.94 0.32
CA VAL A 180 -13.46 5.26 0.94
C VAL A 180 -13.57 5.12 2.46
N VAL A 181 -12.63 4.41 3.06
CA VAL A 181 -12.46 4.32 4.52
C VAL A 181 -11.00 4.57 4.91
N GLN A 182 -10.79 5.43 5.89
CA GLN A 182 -9.49 5.75 6.48
C GLN A 182 -9.47 5.25 7.93
N ILE A 183 -8.51 4.40 8.28
CA ILE A 183 -8.47 3.68 9.57
C ILE A 183 -7.12 3.93 10.25
N GLY A 184 -7.17 4.43 11.49
CA GLY A 184 -5.97 4.64 12.31
C GLY A 184 -5.55 6.11 12.48
N LEU A 185 -6.36 7.05 11.95
CA LEU A 185 -6.09 8.48 12.02
C LEU A 185 -5.90 8.94 13.46
N ARG A 186 -4.81 9.66 13.73
CA ARG A 186 -4.44 10.17 15.06
C ARG A 186 -3.36 11.26 14.95
N GLY A 187 -2.80 11.65 16.09
CA GLY A 187 -1.75 12.67 16.19
C GLY A 187 -2.31 14.06 16.45
N SER A 188 -1.41 15.04 16.54
CA SER A 188 -1.79 16.45 16.68
C SER A 188 -2.06 17.07 15.31
N GLY A 189 -3.19 17.77 15.18
CA GLY A 189 -3.53 18.58 14.01
C GLY A 189 -3.15 20.05 14.13
N TYR A 190 -3.30 20.80 13.05
CA TYR A 190 -3.23 22.26 13.01
C TYR A 190 -4.56 22.92 13.40
N ALA A 191 -5.68 22.24 13.15
CA ALA A 191 -7.02 22.68 13.55
C ALA A 191 -7.91 21.51 14.00
N ALA A 192 -9.01 21.84 14.68
CA ALA A 192 -9.97 20.84 15.16
C ALA A 192 -10.69 20.10 14.00
N ASP A 193 -10.67 20.67 12.80
CA ASP A 193 -11.38 20.20 11.62
C ASP A 193 -10.47 19.54 10.58
N ASP A 194 -9.22 19.19 10.94
CA ASP A 194 -8.24 18.56 10.04
C ASP A 194 -8.76 17.28 9.37
N PHE A 195 -9.65 16.52 10.03
CA PHE A 195 -10.29 15.32 9.45
C PHE A 195 -11.65 15.59 8.80
N ASP A 196 -12.22 16.79 8.97
CA ASP A 196 -13.56 17.09 8.48
C ASP A 196 -13.61 17.24 6.97
N TRP A 197 -12.49 17.59 6.33
CA TRP A 197 -12.45 17.61 4.87
C TRP A 197 -12.82 16.24 4.27
N SER A 198 -12.21 15.15 4.76
CA SER A 198 -12.51 13.78 4.34
C SER A 198 -13.98 13.43 4.56
N ARG A 199 -14.51 13.76 5.75
CA ARG A 199 -15.92 13.51 6.09
C ARG A 199 -16.87 14.27 5.15
N ARG A 200 -16.57 15.53 4.83
CA ARG A 200 -17.36 16.36 3.90
C ARG A 200 -17.39 15.80 2.48
N GLN A 201 -16.37 15.06 2.06
CA GLN A 201 -16.36 14.38 0.75
C GLN A 201 -17.08 13.03 0.76
N GLY A 202 -17.53 12.54 1.92
CA GLY A 202 -18.19 11.24 2.07
C GLY A 202 -17.25 10.11 2.47
N PHE A 203 -15.99 10.39 2.82
CA PHE A 203 -15.09 9.35 3.31
C PHE A 203 -15.49 8.94 4.73
N ARG A 204 -15.39 7.64 5.01
CA ARG A 204 -15.52 7.12 6.38
C ARG A 204 -14.18 7.27 7.10
N VAL A 205 -14.15 8.09 8.14
CA VAL A 205 -12.97 8.26 9.01
C VAL A 205 -13.14 7.44 10.29
N VAL A 206 -12.18 6.55 10.56
CA VAL A 206 -12.10 5.73 11.77
C VAL A 206 -10.81 6.08 12.53
N PRO A 207 -10.88 6.95 13.55
CA PRO A 207 -9.72 7.31 14.37
C PRO A 207 -9.15 6.12 15.14
N ALA A 208 -7.89 6.22 15.56
CA ALA A 208 -7.23 5.17 16.35
C ALA A 208 -7.97 4.86 17.66
N GLU A 209 -8.56 5.87 18.32
CA GLU A 209 -9.34 5.73 19.55
C GLU A 209 -10.54 4.79 19.39
N ALA A 210 -11.16 4.76 18.20
CA ALA A 210 -12.26 3.85 17.90
C ALA A 210 -11.81 2.37 17.83
N CYS A 211 -10.51 2.16 17.63
CA CYS A 211 -9.88 0.84 17.50
C CYS A 211 -9.33 0.30 18.83
N TRP A 212 -9.14 1.15 19.84
CA TRP A 212 -8.50 0.76 21.09
C TRP A 212 -9.32 -0.26 21.89
N TYR A 213 -8.57 -1.18 22.54
CA TYR A 213 -9.06 -2.20 23.47
C TYR A 213 -10.13 -3.17 22.91
N ARG A 214 -10.21 -3.34 21.58
CA ARG A 214 -11.20 -4.21 20.95
C ARG A 214 -10.70 -4.90 19.68
N SER A 215 -11.42 -5.96 19.28
CA SER A 215 -11.26 -6.58 17.96
C SER A 215 -11.85 -5.70 16.86
N LEU A 216 -11.19 -5.64 15.71
CA LEU A 216 -11.66 -4.92 14.52
C LEU A 216 -12.54 -5.79 13.61
N ALA A 217 -12.82 -7.04 13.98
CA ALA A 217 -13.64 -7.93 13.17
C ALA A 217 -15.03 -7.37 12.80
N PRO A 218 -15.78 -6.71 13.72
CA PRO A 218 -17.06 -6.09 13.37
C PRO A 218 -16.88 -4.91 12.40
N LEU A 219 -15.88 -4.06 12.64
CA LEU A 219 -15.54 -2.95 11.74
C LEU A 219 -15.25 -3.47 10.32
N MET A 220 -14.46 -4.55 10.21
CA MET A 220 -14.14 -5.13 8.91
C MET A 220 -15.33 -5.77 8.21
N ALA A 221 -16.40 -6.13 8.91
CA ALA A 221 -17.65 -6.56 8.28
C ALA A 221 -18.39 -5.39 7.64
N GLU A 222 -18.48 -4.26 8.35
CA GLU A 222 -19.06 -3.02 7.82
C GLU A 222 -18.23 -2.47 6.64
N VAL A 223 -16.90 -2.54 6.72
CA VAL A 223 -16.02 -2.13 5.60
C VAL A 223 -16.26 -3.01 4.37
N ARG A 224 -16.46 -4.33 4.54
CA ARG A 224 -16.80 -5.22 3.41
C ARG A 224 -18.13 -4.84 2.77
N GLU A 225 -19.15 -4.53 3.57
CA GLU A 225 -20.45 -4.07 3.07
C GLU A 225 -20.32 -2.72 2.33
N GLN A 226 -19.60 -1.77 2.91
CA GLN A 226 -19.31 -0.48 2.29
C GLN A 226 -18.59 -0.63 0.94
N MET A 227 -17.64 -1.56 0.85
CA MET A 227 -16.90 -1.80 -0.39
C MET A 227 -17.77 -2.46 -1.47
N GLY A 228 -18.69 -3.35 -1.13
CA GLY A 228 -19.49 -4.09 -2.11
C GLY A 228 -18.63 -4.89 -3.10
N ASP A 229 -19.17 -5.16 -4.29
CA ASP A 229 -18.56 -6.03 -5.32
C ASP A 229 -17.67 -5.30 -6.33
N ALA A 230 -17.66 -3.97 -6.31
CA ALA A 230 -16.89 -3.16 -7.24
C ALA A 230 -15.39 -3.16 -6.88
N PRO A 231 -14.49 -2.76 -7.80
CA PRO A 231 -13.05 -2.75 -7.55
C PRO A 231 -12.67 -1.91 -6.31
N VAL A 232 -11.68 -2.41 -5.55
CA VAL A 232 -11.16 -1.81 -4.31
C VAL A 232 -9.64 -1.78 -4.37
N TYR A 233 -9.05 -0.66 -3.98
CA TYR A 233 -7.63 -0.51 -3.73
C TYR A 233 -7.35 -0.54 -2.22
N LEU A 234 -6.30 -1.24 -1.81
CA LEU A 234 -5.82 -1.25 -0.43
C LEU A 234 -4.50 -0.49 -0.38
N SER A 235 -4.48 0.65 0.33
CA SER A 235 -3.24 1.35 0.68
C SER A 235 -2.98 1.17 2.17
N PHE A 236 -1.74 0.81 2.51
CA PHE A 236 -1.34 0.57 3.89
C PHE A 236 -0.03 1.30 4.15
N ASP A 237 -0.12 2.42 4.87
CA ASP A 237 1.05 3.07 5.44
C ASP A 237 1.45 2.32 6.71
N ILE A 238 2.76 2.13 6.89
CA ILE A 238 3.30 1.41 8.02
C ILE A 238 3.16 2.21 9.31
N ASP A 239 3.06 3.53 9.24
CA ASP A 239 2.87 4.38 10.41
C ASP A 239 1.44 4.33 10.98
N GLY A 240 0.50 3.68 10.30
CA GLY A 240 -0.78 3.25 10.90
C GLY A 240 -0.57 2.34 12.12
N LEU A 241 0.55 1.62 12.17
CA LEU A 241 0.97 0.83 13.33
C LEU A 241 1.68 1.71 14.38
N ASP A 242 1.61 1.28 15.65
CA ASP A 242 2.35 1.95 16.72
C ASP A 242 3.89 1.88 16.47
N PRO A 243 4.65 2.95 16.76
CA PRO A 243 6.11 2.95 16.64
C PRO A 243 6.83 1.86 17.46
N ALA A 244 6.19 1.29 18.48
CA ALA A 244 6.70 0.10 19.16
C ALA A 244 6.87 -1.11 18.23
N PHE A 245 6.10 -1.17 17.14
CA PHE A 245 6.17 -2.23 16.13
C PHE A 245 6.77 -1.75 14.80
N ALA A 246 6.54 -0.50 14.44
CA ALA A 246 7.00 0.11 13.18
C ALA A 246 7.84 1.37 13.41
N PRO A 247 9.02 1.27 14.07
CA PRO A 247 9.83 2.45 14.38
C PRO A 247 10.47 3.10 13.14
N GLY A 248 10.63 2.35 12.05
CA GLY A 248 11.27 2.78 10.80
C GLY A 248 10.30 3.46 9.83
N THR A 249 9.74 4.61 10.21
CA THR A 249 8.88 5.44 9.34
C THR A 249 9.21 6.93 9.44
N GLY A 250 8.77 7.71 8.46
CA GLY A 250 9.08 9.15 8.35
C GLY A 250 8.38 10.03 9.39
N THR A 251 7.13 9.68 9.71
CA THR A 251 6.18 10.47 10.52
C THR A 251 5.53 9.63 11.63
N PRO A 252 6.31 9.06 12.57
CA PRO A 252 5.75 8.16 13.58
C PRO A 252 4.80 8.90 14.54
N GLU A 253 3.59 8.36 14.70
CA GLU A 253 2.59 8.81 15.69
C GLU A 253 2.35 7.73 16.76
N VAL A 254 2.49 8.08 18.04
CA VAL A 254 2.26 7.14 19.15
C VAL A 254 0.78 6.77 19.32
N GLY A 255 0.48 5.65 19.99
CA GLY A 255 -0.90 5.22 20.26
C GLY A 255 -1.57 4.55 19.06
N GLY A 256 -0.77 3.92 18.20
CA GLY A 256 -1.21 3.33 16.93
C GLY A 256 -1.83 1.95 17.05
N LEU A 257 -2.11 1.34 15.90
CA LEU A 257 -2.61 -0.03 15.83
C LEU A 257 -1.52 -1.02 16.23
N SER A 258 -1.93 -2.11 16.87
CA SER A 258 -1.05 -3.26 17.09
C SER A 258 -0.89 -4.11 15.82
N VAL A 259 0.16 -4.94 15.75
CA VAL A 259 0.39 -5.84 14.61
C VAL A 259 -0.79 -6.79 14.38
N TRP A 260 -1.43 -7.30 15.42
CA TRP A 260 -2.55 -8.24 15.26
C TRP A 260 -3.83 -7.55 14.77
N GLN A 261 -4.02 -6.26 15.04
CA GLN A 261 -5.10 -5.46 14.45
C GLN A 261 -4.79 -5.21 12.97
N GLY A 262 -3.61 -4.67 12.65
CA GLY A 262 -3.22 -4.36 11.27
C GLY A 262 -3.09 -5.59 10.35
N ALA A 263 -2.62 -6.74 10.87
CA ALA A 263 -2.47 -7.98 10.11
C ALA A 263 -3.75 -8.85 10.11
N GLY A 264 -4.49 -8.87 11.22
CA GLY A 264 -5.72 -9.65 11.37
C GLY A 264 -6.83 -9.18 10.43
N ASP A 265 -6.85 -7.89 10.09
CA ASP A 265 -7.81 -7.32 9.17
C ASP A 265 -7.56 -7.76 7.72
N ARG A 266 -6.30 -7.97 7.30
CA ARG A 266 -5.95 -8.40 5.93
C ARG A 266 -6.45 -9.81 5.61
N GLN A 267 -6.43 -10.72 6.58
CA GLN A 267 -6.92 -12.09 6.38
C GLN A 267 -8.44 -12.15 6.19
N ARG A 268 -9.17 -11.11 6.62
CA ARG A 268 -10.64 -11.08 6.64
C ARG A 268 -11.22 -10.25 5.50
N VAL A 269 -10.40 -9.59 4.69
CA VAL A 269 -10.85 -9.01 3.40
C VAL A 269 -11.11 -10.10 2.35
N GLN A 270 -10.60 -11.32 2.57
CA GLN A 270 -10.88 -12.45 1.70
C GLN A 270 -12.38 -12.81 1.75
N ARG A 271 -13.01 -12.78 0.58
CA ARG A 271 -14.32 -13.42 0.38
C ARG A 271 -14.10 -14.92 0.35
N GLY A 272 -14.97 -15.66 1.04
CA GLY A 272 -15.06 -17.12 0.91
C GLY A 272 -15.42 -17.53 -0.51
#